data_AF-A0A7V8ZE48-F1
#
_entry.id   AF-A0A7V8ZE48-F1
#
_cell.length_a   1.000
_cell.length_b   1.000
_cell.length_c   1.000
_cell.angle_alpha   90.00
_cell.angle_beta   90.00
_cell.angle_gamma   90.00
#
_symmetry.space_group_name_H-M   'P 1'
#
loop_
_entity.id
_entity.type
_entity.pdbx_description
1 polymer ?
#
loop_
_entity_poly.entity_id
_entity_poly.type
_entity_poly.pdbx_seq_one_letter_code
_entity_poly.pdbx_strand_id
1 'polypeptide(L)' 'MLLGPAPVRLAAARGASDAQEAWMLRQPREVRASFVREVFGSKLPYERAQEIWMLRQPKAVRESYIRDVLDG' A
#
# COMPACT_ATOMS: atom_id res chain seq x y z
N MET A 1 5.84 -9.29 0.99
CA MET A 1 5.59 -9.80 -0.38
C MET A 1 4.52 -8.96 -1.09
N LEU A 2 4.89 -7.83 -1.70
CA LEU A 2 3.90 -6.94 -2.33
C LEU A 2 3.45 -7.38 -3.72
N LEU A 3 4.23 -8.17 -4.47
CA LEU A 3 3.84 -8.65 -5.81
C LEU A 3 3.66 -10.17 -5.87
N GLY A 4 3.70 -10.82 -4.70
CA GLY A 4 3.55 -12.26 -4.58
C GLY A 4 2.12 -12.76 -4.83
N PRO A 5 1.96 -14.10 -4.88
CA PRO A 5 0.66 -14.75 -5.06
C PRO A 5 -0.36 -14.35 -3.99
N ALA A 6 -1.64 -14.40 -4.34
CA ALA A 6 -2.72 -14.00 -3.44
C ALA A 6 -2.72 -14.74 -2.08
N PRO A 7 -2.52 -16.07 -2.00
CA PRO A 7 -2.53 -16.76 -0.71
C PRO A 7 -1.46 -16.25 0.26
N VAL A 8 -0.23 -16.06 -0.23
CA VAL A 8 0.89 -15.62 0.61
C VAL A 8 0.67 -14.19 1.11
N ARG A 9 0.16 -13.32 0.23
CA ARG A 9 -0.11 -11.93 0.56
C ARG A 9 -1.27 -11.79 1.56
N LEU A 10 -2.32 -12.59 1.43
CA LEU A 10 -3.44 -12.57 2.37
C LEU A 10 -3.04 -13.14 3.74
N ALA A 11 -2.18 -14.15 3.77
CA ALA A 11 -1.59 -14.63 5.01
C ALA A 11 -0.75 -13.54 5.68
N ALA A 12 0.12 -12.85 4.93
CA ALA A 12 0.90 -11.72 5.43
C ALA A 12 0.00 -10.58 5.95
N ALA A 13 -1.09 -10.26 5.24
CA ALA A 13 -2.01 -9.19 5.64
C ALA A 13 -2.76 -9.46 6.95
N ARG A 14 -2.84 -10.73 7.38
CA ARG A 14 -3.42 -11.13 8.67
C ARG A 14 -2.41 -11.06 9.82
N GLY A 15 -1.12 -11.20 9.52
CA GLY A 15 -0.04 -11.15 10.50
C GLY A 15 0.69 -9.81 10.56
N ALA A 16 0.28 -8.83 9.75
CA ALA A 16 0.89 -7.50 9.74
C ALA A 16 0.59 -6.75 11.05
N SER A 17 1.63 -6.19 11.65
CA SER A 17 1.52 -5.42 12.90
C SER A 17 1.01 -4.00 12.68
N ASP A 18 1.04 -3.52 11.45
CA ASP A 18 0.69 -2.17 11.05
C ASP A 18 -0.51 -2.17 10.08
N ALA A 19 -1.46 -1.26 10.32
CA ALA A 19 -2.69 -1.15 9.55
C ALA A 19 -2.42 -0.79 8.08
N GLN A 20 -1.43 0.07 7.83
CA GLN A 20 -1.04 0.43 6.47
C GLN A 20 -0.45 -0.78 5.71
N GLU A 21 0.43 -1.57 6.34
CA GLU A 21 0.97 -2.78 5.72
C GLU A 21 -0.16 -3.78 5.40
N ALA A 22 -1.05 -4.00 6.36
CA ALA A 22 -2.20 -4.87 6.21
C ALA A 22 -3.13 -4.39 5.07
N TRP A 23 -3.37 -3.08 4.97
CA TRP A 23 -4.15 -2.45 3.92
C TRP A 23 -3.48 -2.58 2.56
N MET A 24 -2.19 -2.26 2.44
CA MET A 24 -1.43 -2.32 1.20
C MET A 24 -1.43 -3.74 0.61
N LEU A 25 -1.28 -4.74 1.48
CA LEU A 25 -1.34 -6.14 1.08
C LEU A 25 -2.73 -6.55 0.57
N ARG A 26 -3.83 -5.88 0.93
CA ARG A 26 -5.17 -6.18 0.41
C ARG A 26 -5.50 -5.47 -0.91
N GLN A 27 -4.72 -4.47 -1.30
CA GLN A 27 -5.01 -3.68 -2.50
C GLN A 27 -4.96 -4.48 -3.81
N PRO A 28 -5.69 -4.01 -4.85
CA PRO A 28 -5.58 -4.54 -6.21
C PRO A 28 -4.12 -4.62 -6.69
N ARG A 29 -3.84 -5.54 -7.62
CA ARG A 29 -2.47 -5.75 -8.13
C ARG A 29 -1.87 -4.46 -8.68
N GLU A 30 -2.66 -3.65 -9.37
CA GLU A 30 -2.20 -2.40 -10.00
C GLU A 30 -1.74 -1.36 -8.98
N VAL A 31 -2.49 -1.18 -7.89
CA VAL A 31 -2.13 -0.27 -6.79
C VAL A 31 -0.85 -0.75 -6.11
N ARG A 32 -0.72 -2.05 -5.83
CA ARG A 32 0.52 -2.61 -5.24
C ARG A 32 1.71 -2.47 -6.18
N ALA A 33 1.50 -2.67 -7.48
CA ALA A 33 2.55 -2.54 -8.49
C ALA A 33 3.01 -1.09 -8.65
N SER A 34 2.09 -0.13 -8.63
CA SER A 34 2.44 1.30 -8.66
C SER A 34 3.21 1.68 -7.39
N PHE A 35 2.81 1.21 -6.21
CA PHE A 35 3.53 1.44 -4.97
C PHE A 35 4.97 0.90 -5.05
N VAL A 36 5.16 -0.35 -5.48
CA VAL A 36 6.50 -0.93 -5.63
C VAL A 36 7.36 -0.12 -6.60
N ARG A 37 6.80 0.24 -7.75
CA ARG A 37 7.53 0.99 -8.78
C ARG A 37 7.88 2.41 -8.34
N GLU A 38 6.96 3.12 -7.69
CA GLU A 38 7.08 4.55 -7.42
C GLU A 38 7.65 4.88 -6.04
N VAL A 39 7.46 4.03 -5.04
CA VAL A 39 7.98 4.25 -3.69
C VAL A 39 9.36 3.62 -3.55
N PHE A 40 9.48 2.31 -3.78
CA PHE A 40 10.79 1.63 -3.69
C PHE A 40 11.72 1.93 -4.87
N GLY A 41 11.17 2.34 -6.02
CA GLY A 41 11.96 2.80 -7.16
C GLY A 41 12.37 4.28 -7.09
N SER A 42 11.95 5.02 -6.06
CA SER A 42 12.27 6.43 -5.89
C SER A 42 13.67 6.65 -5.32
N LYS A 43 14.26 7.79 -5.67
CA LYS A 43 15.49 8.30 -5.03
C LYS A 43 15.21 9.15 -3.78
N LEU A 44 13.93 9.45 -3.51
CA LEU A 44 13.53 10.19 -2.32
C LEU A 44 13.52 9.27 -1.10
N PRO A 45 13.62 9.83 0.12
CA PRO A 45 13.34 9.09 1.34
C PRO A 45 11.98 8.38 1.26
N TYR A 46 11.90 7.19 1.86
CA TYR A 46 10.75 6.30 1.74
C TYR A 46 9.43 6.99 2.10
N GLU A 47 9.41 7.69 3.24
CA GLU A 47 8.25 8.39 3.77
C GLU A 47 7.76 9.44 2.77
N ARG A 48 8.69 10.22 2.21
CA ARG A 48 8.36 11.27 1.25
C ARG A 48 7.90 10.72 -0.10
N ALA A 49 8.50 9.62 -0.56
CA ALA A 49 8.07 8.94 -1.77
C ALA A 49 6.65 8.36 -1.60
N GLN A 50 6.37 7.77 -0.43
CA GLN A 50 5.07 7.23 -0.08
C GLN A 50 3.99 8.33 -0.02
N GLU A 51 4.27 9.48 0.62
CA GLU A 51 3.34 10.61 0.69
C GLU A 51 2.97 11.12 -0.70
N ILE A 52 3.97 11.34 -1.55
CA ILE A 52 3.76 11.80 -2.94
C ILE A 52 2.94 10.78 -3.72
N TRP A 53 3.25 9.48 -3.57
CA TRP A 53 2.48 8.42 -4.19
C TRP A 53 1.02 8.45 -3.74
N MET A 54 0.76 8.55 -2.42
CA MET A 54 -0.59 8.59 -1.86
C MET A 54 -1.41 9.75 -2.43
N LEU A 55 -0.80 10.94 -2.52
CA LEU A 55 -1.45 12.14 -3.07
C LEU A 55 -1.87 11.95 -4.54
N ARG A 56 -1.15 11.12 -5.30
CA ARG A 56 -1.45 10.84 -6.72
C ARG A 56 -2.47 9.73 -6.94
N GLN A 57 -2.86 8.99 -5.90
CA GLN A 57 -3.77 7.87 -6.08
C GLN A 57 -5.19 8.30 -6.45
N PRO A 58 -5.96 7.45 -7.14
CA PRO A 58 -7.38 7.70 -7.38
C PRO A 58 -8.14 7.95 -6.08
N LYS A 59 -9.22 8.74 -6.15
CA LYS A 59 -10.05 9.11 -4.99
C LYS A 59 -10.44 7.88 -4.15
N ALA A 60 -10.91 6.81 -4.79
CA ALA A 60 -11.32 5.59 -4.10
C ALA A 60 -10.19 4.92 -3.30
N VAL A 61 -8.95 4.95 -3.80
CA VAL A 61 -7.78 4.39 -3.08
C VAL A 61 -7.49 5.25 -1.86
N ARG A 62 -7.46 6.58 -2.02
CA ARG A 62 -7.25 7.51 -0.89
C ARG A 62 -8.35 7.40 0.16
N GLU A 63 -9.62 7.28 -0.25
CA GLU A 63 -10.75 7.09 0.68
C GLU A 63 -10.65 5.76 1.42
N SER A 64 -10.23 4.68 0.75
CA SER A 64 -9.99 3.40 1.45
C SER A 64 -8.85 3.50 2.45
N TYR A 65 -7.80 4.28 2.14
CA TYR A 65 -6.68 4.49 3.05
C TYR A 65 -7.12 5.26 4.29
N ILE A 66 -7.90 6.34 4.12
CA ILE A 66 -8.44 7.10 5.24
C ILE A 66 -9.27 6.17 6.15
N ARG A 67 -10.26 5.48 5.58
CA ARG A 67 -11.14 4.59 6.34
C ARG A 67 -10.42 3.44 7.05
N ASP A 68 -9.49 2.78 6.36
CA ASP A 68 -8.93 1.51 6.84
C ASP A 68 -7.59 1.66 7.58
N VAL A 69 -6.96 2.83 7.52
CA VAL A 69 -5.62 3.09 8.09
C VAL A 69 -5.60 4.28 9.04
N LEU A 70 -6.29 5.38 8.72
CA LEU A 70 -6.23 6.60 9.54
C LEU A 70 -7.37 6.71 10.55
N ASP A 71 -8.57 6.28 10.15
CA ASP A 71 -9.77 6.26 11.01
C ASP A 71 -9.93 4.94 11.79
N GLY A 72 -9.10 3.95 11.46
CA GLY A 72 -9.12 2.58 12.01
C GLY A 72 -8.35 2.39 13.31
#